data_AF-A0A6A6I9H2-F1
#
_entry.id   AF-A0A6A6I9H2-F1
#
_cell.length_a   1.000
_cell.length_b   1.000
_cell.length_c   1.000
_cell.angle_alpha   90.00
_cell.angle_beta   90.00
_cell.angle_gamma   90.00
#
_symmetry.space_group_name_H-M   'P 1'
#
loop_
_entity.id
_entity.type
_entity.pdbx_description
1 polymer ?
#
loop_
_entity_poly.entity_id
_entity_poly.type
_entity_poly.pdbx_seq_one_letter_code
_entity_poly.pdbx_strand_id
1 'polypeptide(L)'
;MAPSVQLLDLPTEIVSQIIAEYVRVAGHIKAWNSREVCTTFRNLIHEIVEHTALSEFADLNSYEQDKTERILRINLADFLERRLQKPAYDQFEWLANFINALIDTVIKFDKDSDHSGTRRKYMADILRCYTYGMREWRALRGLLAQARFTMPDIKAMDALSAAAAVGNLRATKHFLHEGAMDIFKETFIVHPAHGVGKPGFVHPLEAAACTCQVRILKYLLEVIESWEKPQYAPLHRYPIVDRIHDALQSAIESAQPKAIIILYKFLRKHRLYCSSDHQRCTGGCACRNTIKAAASGCVDTVRTVVHCWGSGRIDHQRFVDKCKYYTFDTAFKYGHEGLIRQLFWKNIQVSNLASADFHKYHYRAIADILIENELEVEGTYWNPLLCASISGNIAMMHFLVQRGSHLSGEALIRIEWELEDAKVGLYRGKKERMLAYYFAFELAGRTFPQSRETPLLKELVRDIEADDRWKAMVAEVLTPKEIWVVPGEKLFGQHLLDQGF
;
A
#
# COMPACT_ATOMS: atom_id res chain seq x y z
N MET A 1 41.84 -9.01 -10.55
CA MET A 1 40.42 -9.27 -10.22
C MET A 1 39.59 -8.67 -11.34
N ALA A 2 38.79 -9.48 -12.04
CA ALA A 2 37.83 -8.97 -13.02
C ALA A 2 36.74 -8.19 -12.27
N PRO A 3 36.21 -7.06 -12.75
CA PRO A 3 35.21 -6.26 -12.02
C PRO A 3 33.91 -7.01 -11.73
N SER A 4 33.28 -6.67 -10.60
CA SER A 4 32.11 -7.35 -10.04
C SER A 4 30.91 -6.83 -10.80
N VAL A 5 30.41 -7.64 -11.73
CA VAL A 5 29.18 -7.30 -12.43
C VAL A 5 28.02 -7.34 -11.43
N GLN A 6 27.50 -6.18 -11.06
CA GLN A 6 26.28 -6.07 -10.27
C GLN A 6 25.06 -6.29 -11.16
N LEU A 7 23.92 -6.66 -10.56
CA LEU A 7 22.66 -6.87 -11.30
C LEU A 7 22.27 -5.63 -12.14
N LEU A 8 22.57 -4.43 -11.63
CA LEU A 8 22.31 -3.15 -12.31
C LEU A 8 23.34 -2.78 -13.38
N ASP A 9 24.47 -3.50 -13.45
CA ASP A 9 25.46 -3.34 -14.50
C ASP A 9 25.10 -4.16 -15.75
N LEU A 10 24.10 -5.05 -15.63
CA LEU A 10 23.57 -5.81 -16.75
C LEU A 10 22.70 -4.90 -17.65
N PRO A 11 22.69 -5.13 -18.97
CA PRO A 11 21.74 -4.48 -19.87
C PRO A 11 20.29 -4.68 -19.39
N THR A 12 19.45 -3.66 -19.56
CA THR A 12 18.05 -3.64 -19.12
C THR A 12 17.25 -4.82 -19.65
N GLU A 13 17.59 -5.32 -20.84
CA GLU A 13 16.95 -6.48 -21.46
C GLU A 13 17.25 -7.77 -20.70
N ILE A 14 18.48 -7.93 -20.22
CA ILE A 14 18.90 -9.10 -19.44
C ILE A 14 18.26 -9.07 -18.06
N VAL A 15 18.23 -7.90 -17.41
CA VAL A 15 17.53 -7.73 -16.12
C VAL A 15 16.06 -8.10 -16.27
N SER A 16 15.39 -7.60 -17.31
CA SER A 16 13.98 -7.91 -17.57
C SER A 16 13.74 -9.40 -17.81
N GLN A 17 14.63 -10.10 -18.51
CA GLN A 17 14.54 -11.56 -18.70
C GLN A 17 14.75 -12.33 -17.39
N ILE A 18 15.71 -11.92 -16.57
CA ILE A 18 15.94 -12.51 -15.24
C ILE A 18 14.68 -12.35 -14.38
N ILE A 19 14.05 -11.18 -14.41
CA ILE A 19 12.82 -10.95 -13.65
C ILE A 19 11.65 -11.77 -14.22
N ALA A 20 11.50 -11.84 -15.54
CA ALA A 20 10.47 -12.66 -16.16
C ALA A 20 10.58 -14.12 -15.72
N GLU A 21 11.80 -14.68 -15.76
CA GLU A 21 12.07 -16.05 -15.34
C GLU A 21 11.86 -16.22 -13.83
N TYR A 22 12.27 -15.25 -13.01
CA TYR A 22 12.03 -15.28 -11.57
C TYR A 22 10.55 -15.25 -11.22
N VAL A 23 9.74 -14.38 -11.87
CA VAL A 23 8.28 -14.36 -11.71
C VAL A 23 7.68 -15.70 -12.10
N ARG A 24 8.11 -16.28 -13.22
CA ARG A 24 7.65 -17.58 -13.71
C ARG A 24 7.95 -18.72 -12.73
N VAL A 25 9.15 -18.75 -12.14
CA VAL A 25 9.60 -19.84 -11.25
C VAL A 25 9.09 -19.66 -9.82
N ALA A 26 9.22 -18.47 -9.25
CA ALA A 26 8.84 -18.19 -7.86
C ALA A 26 7.32 -18.00 -7.69
N GLY A 27 6.64 -17.61 -8.77
CA GLY A 27 5.27 -17.09 -8.72
C GLY A 27 5.25 -15.63 -8.29
N HIS A 28 4.23 -14.91 -8.74
CA HIS A 28 4.11 -13.47 -8.57
C HIS A 28 4.16 -12.99 -7.11
N ILE A 29 3.56 -13.72 -6.16
CA ILE A 29 3.55 -13.30 -4.73
C ILE A 29 4.97 -13.30 -4.17
N LYS A 30 5.71 -14.38 -4.40
CA LYS A 30 7.10 -14.49 -3.94
C LYS A 30 7.99 -13.49 -4.69
N ALA A 31 7.75 -13.31 -5.98
CA ALA A 31 8.47 -12.34 -6.77
C ALA A 31 8.24 -10.92 -6.22
N TRP A 32 7.00 -10.53 -5.92
CA TRP A 32 6.73 -9.24 -5.28
C TRP A 32 7.33 -9.11 -3.89
N ASN A 33 7.25 -10.14 -3.05
CA ASN A 33 7.82 -10.10 -1.71
C ASN A 33 9.35 -10.00 -1.74
N SER A 34 10.03 -10.35 -2.84
CA SER A 34 11.49 -10.19 -2.97
C SER A 34 11.96 -8.73 -2.87
N ARG A 35 11.07 -7.75 -3.11
CA ARG A 35 11.36 -6.32 -2.89
C ARG A 35 11.70 -5.98 -1.43
N GLU A 36 11.29 -6.84 -0.51
CA GLU A 36 11.53 -6.68 0.93
C GLU A 36 12.99 -7.03 1.26
N VAL A 37 13.66 -7.77 0.38
CA VAL A 37 15.05 -8.22 0.55
C VAL A 37 16.04 -7.13 0.14
N CYS A 38 15.75 -6.36 -0.91
CA CYS A 38 16.69 -5.38 -1.46
C CYS A 38 16.00 -4.18 -2.13
N THR A 39 16.55 -2.97 -1.95
CA THR A 39 16.10 -1.72 -2.58
C THR A 39 16.17 -1.77 -4.11
N THR A 40 17.11 -2.52 -4.68
CA THR A 40 17.21 -2.74 -6.12
C THR A 40 15.97 -3.44 -6.67
N PHE A 41 15.55 -4.56 -6.06
CA PHE A 41 14.33 -5.27 -6.45
C PHE A 41 13.07 -4.43 -6.22
N ARG A 42 13.07 -3.54 -5.22
CA ARG A 42 11.99 -2.58 -5.00
C ARG A 42 11.80 -1.65 -6.19
N ASN A 43 12.88 -1.19 -6.81
CA ASN A 43 12.82 -0.33 -8.00
C ASN A 43 12.40 -1.11 -9.26
N LEU A 44 12.60 -2.42 -9.28
CA LEU A 44 12.21 -3.31 -10.38
C LEU A 44 10.75 -3.80 -10.28
N ILE A 45 9.96 -3.28 -9.33
CA ILE A 45 8.57 -3.71 -9.12
C ILE A 45 7.74 -3.67 -10.40
N HIS A 46 7.99 -2.67 -11.25
CA HIS A 46 7.25 -2.52 -12.48
C HIS A 46 7.51 -3.66 -13.46
N GLU A 47 8.73 -4.21 -13.52
CA GLU A 47 9.06 -5.37 -14.35
C GLU A 47 8.39 -6.65 -13.82
N ILE A 48 8.32 -6.79 -12.49
CA ILE A 48 7.62 -7.92 -11.85
C ILE A 48 6.12 -7.89 -12.23
N VAL A 49 5.49 -6.72 -12.11
CA VAL A 49 4.06 -6.58 -12.47
C VAL A 49 3.87 -6.75 -13.98
N GLU A 50 4.80 -6.26 -14.81
CA GLU A 50 4.77 -6.43 -16.25
C GLU A 50 4.72 -7.90 -16.67
N HIS A 51 5.48 -8.77 -15.99
CA HIS A 51 5.53 -10.21 -16.28
C HIS A 51 4.48 -11.05 -15.54
N THR A 52 3.59 -10.42 -14.77
CA THR A 52 2.51 -11.14 -14.09
C THR A 52 1.23 -11.16 -14.93
N ALA A 53 0.60 -12.34 -15.06
CA ALA A 53 -0.70 -12.49 -15.69
C ALA A 53 -1.82 -11.92 -14.80
N LEU A 54 -2.83 -11.28 -15.40
CA LEU A 54 -3.89 -10.63 -14.61
C LEU A 54 -4.79 -11.62 -13.86
N SER A 55 -5.03 -12.79 -14.45
CA SER A 55 -5.79 -13.88 -13.84
C SER A 55 -5.18 -14.29 -12.50
N GLU A 56 -3.87 -14.14 -12.33
CA GLU A 56 -3.19 -14.46 -11.09
C GLU A 56 -3.57 -13.53 -9.93
N PHE A 57 -4.00 -12.29 -10.23
CA PHE A 57 -4.59 -11.39 -9.25
C PHE A 57 -6.03 -11.74 -8.89
N ALA A 58 -6.72 -12.46 -9.79
CA ALA A 58 -8.11 -12.83 -9.63
C ALA A 58 -8.31 -14.10 -8.80
N ASP A 59 -7.28 -14.93 -8.55
CA ASP A 59 -7.43 -16.25 -7.93
C ASP A 59 -6.85 -16.37 -6.50
N LEU A 60 -6.54 -15.25 -5.86
CA LEU A 60 -5.93 -15.25 -4.51
C LEU A 60 -6.93 -15.65 -3.42
N ASN A 61 -6.46 -16.25 -2.32
CA ASN A 61 -7.28 -16.44 -1.10
C ASN A 61 -7.44 -15.10 -0.33
N SER A 62 -8.39 -15.00 0.61
CA SER A 62 -8.74 -13.74 1.28
C SER A 62 -7.57 -13.00 1.94
N TYR A 63 -6.54 -13.71 2.42
CA TYR A 63 -5.38 -13.09 3.06
C TYR A 63 -4.35 -12.57 2.03
N GLU A 64 -4.03 -13.37 1.01
CA GLU A 64 -3.13 -12.95 -0.08
C GLU A 64 -3.78 -11.88 -0.96
N GLN A 65 -5.12 -11.90 -1.08
CA GLN A 65 -5.91 -10.86 -1.72
C GLN A 65 -5.63 -9.50 -1.09
N ASP A 66 -5.71 -9.39 0.23
CA ASP A 66 -5.53 -8.13 0.95
C ASP A 66 -4.14 -7.51 0.72
N LYS A 67 -3.09 -8.34 0.74
CA LYS A 67 -1.72 -7.87 0.46
C LYS A 67 -1.55 -7.48 -1.00
N THR A 68 -2.04 -8.30 -1.93
CA THR A 68 -1.84 -8.09 -3.36
C THR A 68 -2.68 -6.94 -3.90
N GLU A 69 -3.92 -6.79 -3.44
CA GLU A 69 -4.80 -5.65 -3.70
C GLU A 69 -4.11 -4.34 -3.31
N ARG A 70 -3.52 -4.27 -2.11
CA ARG A 70 -2.82 -3.06 -1.64
C ARG A 70 -1.64 -2.70 -2.54
N ILE A 71 -0.83 -3.69 -2.91
CA ILE A 71 0.35 -3.51 -3.76
C ILE A 71 -0.07 -3.04 -5.14
N LEU A 72 -1.03 -3.74 -5.73
CA LEU A 72 -1.59 -3.38 -7.03
C LEU A 72 -2.13 -1.97 -6.98
N ARG A 73 -2.99 -1.64 -6.03
CA ARG A 73 -3.61 -0.32 -5.93
C ARG A 73 -2.58 0.83 -5.91
N ILE A 74 -1.44 0.63 -5.26
CA ILE A 74 -0.34 1.61 -5.25
C ILE A 74 0.33 1.72 -6.62
N ASN A 75 0.53 0.59 -7.31
CA ASN A 75 1.31 0.52 -8.56
C ASN A 75 0.43 0.45 -9.83
N LEU A 76 -0.90 0.48 -9.70
CA LEU A 76 -1.82 0.15 -10.77
C LEU A 76 -1.78 1.20 -11.88
N ALA A 77 -1.63 2.47 -11.52
CA ALA A 77 -1.53 3.56 -12.50
C ALA A 77 -0.31 3.34 -13.40
N ASP A 78 0.87 3.12 -12.79
CA ASP A 78 2.12 2.90 -13.50
C ASP A 78 2.10 1.60 -14.30
N PHE A 79 1.47 0.55 -13.76
CA PHE A 79 1.25 -0.72 -14.46
C PHE A 79 0.40 -0.53 -15.72
N LEU A 80 -0.75 0.13 -15.58
CA LEU A 80 -1.64 0.39 -16.71
C LEU A 80 -0.95 1.31 -17.73
N GLU A 81 -0.23 2.34 -17.30
CA GLU A 81 0.48 3.25 -18.21
C GLU A 81 1.43 2.50 -19.12
N ARG A 82 2.27 1.61 -18.56
CA ARG A 82 3.21 0.79 -19.33
C ARG A 82 2.50 -0.20 -20.24
N ARG A 83 1.42 -0.84 -19.77
CA ARG A 83 0.64 -1.78 -20.58
C ARG A 83 -0.05 -1.09 -21.75
N LEU A 84 -0.59 0.11 -21.55
CA LEU A 84 -1.24 0.90 -22.59
C LEU A 84 -0.26 1.44 -23.65
N GLN A 85 1.04 1.51 -23.34
CA GLN A 85 2.07 1.85 -24.31
C GLN A 85 2.47 0.66 -25.22
N LYS A 86 2.04 -0.57 -24.90
CA LYS A 86 2.36 -1.77 -25.68
C LYS A 86 1.18 -2.19 -26.56
N PRO A 87 1.33 -2.24 -27.89
CA PRO A 87 0.23 -2.52 -28.82
C PRO A 87 -0.30 -3.97 -28.81
N ALA A 88 0.27 -4.88 -28.02
CA ALA A 88 0.05 -6.33 -28.14
C ALA A 88 -0.85 -6.97 -27.06
N TYR A 89 -1.55 -6.20 -26.23
CA TYR A 89 -2.39 -6.75 -25.14
C TYR A 89 -3.89 -6.48 -25.35
N ASP A 90 -4.58 -7.41 -26.00
CA ASP A 90 -6.02 -7.35 -26.34
C ASP A 90 -6.94 -7.13 -25.12
N GLN A 91 -6.57 -7.64 -23.93
CA GLN A 91 -7.44 -7.59 -22.74
C GLN A 91 -7.72 -6.18 -22.18
N PHE A 92 -6.92 -5.18 -22.55
CA PHE A 92 -7.10 -3.78 -22.14
C PHE A 92 -7.46 -2.85 -23.29
N GLU A 93 -7.75 -3.37 -24.48
CA GLU A 93 -7.98 -2.54 -25.66
C GLU A 93 -9.08 -1.49 -25.41
N TRP A 94 -10.16 -1.87 -24.75
CA TRP A 94 -11.25 -0.95 -24.42
C TRP A 94 -10.81 0.17 -23.45
N LEU A 95 -9.98 -0.14 -22.44
CA LEU A 95 -9.47 0.85 -21.49
C LEU A 95 -8.47 1.77 -22.19
N ALA A 96 -7.60 1.20 -23.02
CA ALA A 96 -6.67 1.94 -23.87
C ALA A 96 -7.42 2.95 -24.74
N ASN A 97 -8.44 2.49 -25.44
CA ASN A 97 -9.25 3.29 -26.33
C ASN A 97 -10.04 4.35 -25.56
N PHE A 98 -10.61 4.02 -24.40
CA PHE A 98 -11.32 4.97 -23.55
C PHE A 98 -10.39 6.09 -23.04
N ILE A 99 -9.23 5.75 -22.49
CA ILE A 99 -8.27 6.74 -21.99
C ILE A 99 -7.71 7.58 -23.15
N ASN A 100 -7.36 6.96 -24.27
CA ASN A 100 -6.91 7.69 -25.46
C ASN A 100 -7.97 8.67 -25.96
N ALA A 101 -9.24 8.25 -26.03
CA ALA A 101 -10.32 9.11 -26.46
C ALA A 101 -10.59 10.26 -25.48
N LEU A 102 -10.42 10.06 -24.16
CA LEU A 102 -10.42 11.16 -23.18
C LEU A 102 -9.28 12.14 -23.42
N ILE A 103 -8.07 11.64 -23.67
CA ILE A 103 -6.91 12.49 -23.97
C ILE A 103 -7.15 13.28 -25.26
N ASP A 104 -7.60 12.63 -26.33
CA ASP A 104 -7.92 13.27 -27.61
C ASP A 104 -9.01 14.33 -27.47
N THR A 105 -9.95 14.13 -26.55
CA THR A 105 -11.00 15.10 -26.25
C THR A 105 -10.46 16.35 -25.55
N VAL A 106 -9.56 16.17 -24.57
CA VAL A 106 -9.02 17.28 -23.76
C VAL A 106 -7.87 18.01 -24.47
N ILE A 107 -7.00 17.30 -25.19
CA ILE A 107 -5.78 17.86 -25.79
C ILE A 107 -6.08 18.89 -26.89
N LYS A 108 -7.27 18.83 -27.51
CA LYS A 108 -7.76 19.84 -28.48
C LYS A 108 -7.81 21.27 -27.92
N PHE A 109 -7.78 21.43 -26.60
CA PHE A 109 -7.78 22.73 -25.93
C PHE A 109 -6.39 23.29 -25.65
N ASP A 110 -5.34 22.50 -25.86
CA ASP A 110 -3.95 22.97 -25.77
C ASP A 110 -3.57 23.75 -27.01
N LYS A 111 -2.92 24.90 -26.82
CA LYS A 111 -2.63 25.83 -27.92
C LYS A 111 -1.36 25.48 -28.69
N ASP A 112 -0.33 24.90 -28.06
CA ASP A 112 1.03 24.87 -28.63
C ASP A 112 1.92 23.70 -28.15
N SER A 113 1.36 22.54 -27.78
CA SER A 113 2.16 21.46 -27.19
C SER A 113 2.74 20.50 -28.23
N ASP A 114 4.00 20.08 -28.02
CA ASP A 114 4.47 18.76 -28.43
C ASP A 114 3.46 17.73 -27.91
N HIS A 115 2.63 17.23 -28.82
CA HIS A 115 1.53 16.35 -28.48
C HIS A 115 2.04 15.04 -27.88
N SER A 116 3.28 14.61 -28.18
CA SER A 116 3.81 13.35 -27.67
C SER A 116 4.10 13.41 -26.16
N GLY A 117 4.84 14.43 -25.71
CA GLY A 117 5.14 14.64 -24.30
C GLY A 117 3.90 14.94 -23.46
N THR A 118 3.00 15.79 -23.98
CA THR A 118 1.74 16.13 -23.29
C THR A 118 0.80 14.94 -23.19
N ARG A 119 0.68 14.12 -24.25
CA ARG A 119 -0.18 12.93 -24.24
C ARG A 119 0.27 11.94 -23.17
N ARG A 120 1.58 11.69 -23.04
CA ARG A 120 2.12 10.81 -21.99
C ARG A 120 1.78 11.35 -20.60
N LYS A 121 1.98 12.64 -20.36
CA LYS A 121 1.61 13.27 -19.09
C LYS A 121 0.11 13.15 -18.80
N TYR A 122 -0.74 13.41 -19.79
CA TYR A 122 -2.20 13.30 -19.63
C TYR A 122 -2.63 11.87 -19.34
N MET A 123 -2.03 10.88 -20.01
CA MET A 123 -2.23 9.46 -19.74
C MET A 123 -1.92 9.13 -18.27
N ALA A 124 -0.74 9.52 -17.78
CA ALA A 124 -0.35 9.25 -16.39
C ALA A 124 -1.31 9.91 -15.38
N ASP A 125 -1.70 11.18 -15.60
CA ASP A 125 -2.61 11.91 -14.71
C ASP A 125 -4.04 11.29 -14.70
N ILE A 126 -4.57 10.93 -15.87
CA ILE A 126 -5.90 10.31 -16.00
C ILE A 126 -5.89 8.91 -15.39
N LEU A 127 -4.88 8.09 -15.68
CA LEU A 127 -4.75 6.75 -15.09
C LEU A 127 -4.65 6.81 -13.57
N ARG A 128 -3.83 7.73 -13.04
CA ARG A 128 -3.73 7.96 -11.60
C ARG A 128 -5.10 8.25 -11.00
N CYS A 129 -5.85 9.18 -11.56
CA CYS A 129 -7.21 9.47 -11.10
C CYS A 129 -8.12 8.23 -11.19
N TYR A 130 -8.09 7.51 -12.32
CA TYR A 130 -8.91 6.32 -12.54
C TYR A 130 -8.67 5.26 -11.47
N THR A 131 -7.40 4.96 -11.19
CA THR A 131 -7.01 3.91 -10.25
C THR A 131 -7.30 4.29 -8.80
N TYR A 132 -7.11 5.56 -8.42
CA TYR A 132 -7.39 6.01 -7.05
C TYR A 132 -8.88 6.19 -6.77
N GLY A 133 -9.67 6.64 -7.73
CA GLY A 133 -11.12 6.81 -7.53
C GLY A 133 -11.95 5.54 -7.76
N MET A 134 -11.36 4.46 -8.30
CA MET A 134 -11.93 3.11 -8.20
C MET A 134 -11.88 2.60 -6.77
N ARG A 135 -12.82 3.07 -5.94
CA ARG A 135 -12.92 2.68 -4.52
C ARG A 135 -13.33 1.23 -4.33
N GLU A 136 -14.04 0.68 -5.30
CA GLU A 136 -14.47 -0.71 -5.30
C GLU A 136 -13.47 -1.53 -6.09
N TRP A 137 -12.46 -2.07 -5.40
CA TRP A 137 -11.53 -3.05 -5.97
C TRP A 137 -12.25 -4.20 -6.69
N ARG A 138 -13.45 -4.56 -6.22
CA ARG A 138 -14.33 -5.55 -6.88
C ARG A 138 -14.71 -5.15 -8.31
N ALA A 139 -14.93 -3.85 -8.55
CA ALA A 139 -15.20 -3.34 -9.89
C ALA A 139 -13.96 -3.45 -10.78
N LEU A 140 -12.77 -3.14 -10.24
CA LEU A 140 -11.52 -3.38 -10.95
C LEU A 140 -11.32 -4.87 -11.24
N ARG A 141 -11.57 -5.77 -10.28
CA ARG A 141 -11.47 -7.23 -10.50
C ARG A 141 -12.43 -7.68 -11.58
N GLY A 142 -13.65 -7.15 -11.61
CA GLY A 142 -14.61 -7.38 -12.69
C GLY A 142 -14.08 -6.88 -14.04
N LEU A 143 -13.49 -5.69 -14.07
CA LEU A 143 -12.78 -5.10 -15.20
C LEU A 143 -11.65 -6.02 -15.72
N LEU A 144 -10.83 -6.54 -14.81
CA LEU A 144 -9.69 -7.41 -15.12
C LEU A 144 -10.13 -8.81 -15.55
N ALA A 145 -11.28 -9.28 -15.07
CA ALA A 145 -11.80 -10.62 -15.36
C ALA A 145 -12.68 -10.69 -16.62
N GLN A 146 -13.19 -9.57 -17.13
CA GLN A 146 -14.13 -9.55 -18.25
C GLN A 146 -13.50 -9.05 -19.55
N ALA A 147 -13.38 -9.95 -20.53
CA ALA A 147 -12.83 -9.65 -21.85
C ALA A 147 -13.77 -8.87 -22.80
N ARG A 148 -14.97 -8.44 -22.36
CA ARG A 148 -16.01 -7.91 -23.26
C ARG A 148 -16.79 -6.73 -22.68
N PHE A 149 -16.10 -5.68 -22.26
CA PHE A 149 -16.75 -4.39 -22.05
C PHE A 149 -16.90 -3.65 -23.38
N THR A 150 -18.14 -3.33 -23.76
CA THR A 150 -18.40 -2.34 -24.81
C THR A 150 -17.91 -0.98 -24.31
N MET A 151 -17.10 -0.29 -25.11
CA MET A 151 -16.63 1.05 -24.77
C MET A 151 -17.83 1.96 -24.49
N PRO A 152 -17.94 2.55 -23.28
CA PRO A 152 -18.94 3.55 -23.04
C PRO A 152 -18.61 4.80 -23.87
N ASP A 153 -19.63 5.41 -24.46
CA ASP A 153 -19.49 6.75 -25.04
C ASP A 153 -18.96 7.73 -23.98
N ILE A 154 -17.99 8.56 -24.35
CA ILE A 154 -17.44 9.58 -23.45
C ILE A 154 -18.55 10.58 -23.15
N LYS A 155 -18.95 10.66 -21.88
CA LYS A 155 -19.94 11.63 -21.42
C LYS A 155 -19.25 12.96 -21.11
N ALA A 156 -20.03 14.04 -21.12
CA ALA A 156 -19.53 15.38 -20.76
C ALA A 156 -18.84 15.40 -19.38
N MET A 157 -19.36 14.63 -18.42
CA MET A 157 -18.73 14.49 -17.09
C MET A 157 -17.37 13.78 -17.14
N ASP A 158 -17.20 12.76 -17.99
CA ASP A 158 -15.93 12.05 -18.12
C ASP A 158 -14.87 12.98 -18.74
N ALA A 159 -15.24 13.77 -19.76
CA ALA A 159 -14.39 14.78 -20.36
C ALA A 159 -14.02 15.91 -19.38
N LEU A 160 -14.99 16.39 -18.58
CA LEU A 160 -14.74 17.38 -17.52
C LEU A 160 -13.76 16.85 -16.47
N SER A 161 -13.94 15.60 -16.04
CA SER A 161 -13.04 14.99 -15.06
C SER A 161 -11.64 14.73 -15.62
N ALA A 162 -11.52 14.31 -16.87
CA ALA A 162 -10.23 14.19 -17.55
C ALA A 162 -9.54 15.55 -17.66
N ALA A 163 -10.26 16.60 -18.08
CA ALA A 163 -9.73 17.97 -18.13
C ALA A 163 -9.25 18.44 -16.74
N ALA A 164 -10.00 18.10 -15.69
CA ALA A 164 -9.66 18.43 -14.32
C ALA A 164 -8.43 17.66 -13.81
N ALA A 165 -8.31 16.37 -14.16
CA ALA A 165 -7.15 15.52 -13.82
C ALA A 165 -5.85 16.10 -14.40
N VAL A 166 -5.87 16.48 -15.68
CA VAL A 166 -4.66 16.94 -16.38
C VAL A 166 -4.34 18.42 -16.17
N GLY A 167 -5.22 19.15 -15.51
CA GLY A 167 -5.02 20.57 -15.19
C GLY A 167 -5.32 21.55 -16.33
N ASN A 168 -6.06 21.13 -17.36
CA ASN A 168 -6.39 21.98 -18.49
C ASN A 168 -7.59 22.88 -18.18
N LEU A 169 -7.32 24.08 -17.64
CA LEU A 169 -8.37 25.01 -17.18
C LEU A 169 -9.31 25.46 -18.31
N ARG A 170 -8.81 25.54 -19.55
CA ARG A 170 -9.64 25.93 -20.70
C ARG A 170 -10.65 24.84 -21.01
N ALA A 171 -10.20 23.59 -21.10
CA ALA A 171 -11.08 22.43 -21.28
C ALA A 171 -12.06 22.26 -20.12
N THR A 172 -11.61 22.42 -18.87
CA THR A 172 -12.49 22.35 -17.69
C THR A 172 -13.63 23.36 -17.77
N LYS A 173 -13.33 24.62 -18.08
CA LYS A 173 -14.35 25.67 -18.24
C LYS A 173 -15.33 25.33 -19.37
N HIS A 174 -14.80 24.90 -20.51
CA HIS A 174 -15.63 24.53 -21.67
C HIS A 174 -16.58 23.37 -21.33
N PHE A 175 -16.08 22.23 -20.88
CA PHE A 175 -16.94 21.07 -20.58
C PHE A 175 -17.92 21.33 -19.45
N LEU A 176 -17.52 22.12 -18.44
CA LEU A 176 -18.42 22.51 -17.37
C LEU A 176 -19.59 23.35 -17.91
N HIS A 177 -19.33 24.35 -18.75
CA HIS A 177 -20.35 25.26 -19.25
C HIS A 177 -21.18 24.71 -20.43
N GLU A 178 -20.62 23.81 -21.25
CA GLU A 178 -21.28 23.33 -22.48
C GLU A 178 -22.06 22.02 -22.32
N GLY A 179 -22.13 21.44 -21.12
CA GLY A 179 -23.00 20.27 -20.92
C GLY A 179 -22.86 19.51 -19.62
N ALA A 180 -21.84 19.79 -18.80
CA ALA A 180 -21.66 19.09 -17.53
C ALA A 180 -22.21 19.84 -16.30
N MET A 181 -22.58 21.12 -16.39
CA MET A 181 -22.97 21.92 -15.21
C MET A 181 -24.13 21.29 -14.43
N ASP A 182 -25.21 20.91 -15.11
CA ASP A 182 -26.39 20.36 -14.44
C ASP A 182 -26.08 19.02 -13.79
N ILE A 183 -25.37 18.13 -14.51
CA ILE A 183 -24.94 16.83 -13.99
C ILE A 183 -23.98 17.02 -12.81
N PHE A 184 -23.00 17.91 -12.95
CA PHE A 184 -22.04 18.24 -11.91
C PHE A 184 -22.79 18.70 -10.65
N LYS A 185 -23.73 19.65 -10.78
CA LYS A 185 -24.57 20.12 -9.67
C LYS A 185 -25.44 19.00 -9.08
N GLU A 186 -26.06 18.16 -9.91
CA GLU A 186 -26.85 17.01 -9.46
C GLU A 186 -26.04 16.02 -8.62
N THR A 187 -24.76 15.82 -8.94
CA THR A 187 -23.87 14.94 -8.14
C THR A 187 -23.63 15.42 -6.71
N PHE A 188 -23.94 16.70 -6.43
CA PHE A 188 -23.92 17.32 -5.10
C PHE A 188 -25.30 17.42 -4.45
N ILE A 189 -26.37 17.02 -5.14
CA ILE A 189 -27.73 16.99 -4.62
C ILE A 189 -28.14 15.55 -4.29
N VAL A 190 -27.80 14.60 -5.15
CA VAL A 190 -28.16 13.19 -5.00
C VAL A 190 -27.00 12.41 -4.39
N HIS A 191 -27.28 11.70 -3.29
CA HIS A 191 -26.27 10.88 -2.63
C HIS A 191 -25.75 9.78 -3.59
N PRO A 192 -24.43 9.56 -3.69
CA PRO A 192 -23.82 8.64 -4.66
C PRO A 192 -24.32 7.19 -4.62
N ALA A 193 -24.92 6.76 -3.51
CA ALA A 193 -25.51 5.42 -3.36
C ALA A 193 -26.68 5.14 -4.34
N HIS A 194 -27.35 6.19 -4.86
CA HIS A 194 -28.54 6.02 -5.69
C HIS A 194 -28.24 5.86 -7.19
N GLY A 195 -26.97 5.74 -7.60
CA GLY A 195 -26.58 5.37 -8.97
C GLY A 195 -26.83 6.43 -10.05
N VAL A 196 -27.65 7.45 -9.79
CA VAL A 196 -27.88 8.58 -10.69
C VAL A 196 -26.60 9.40 -10.82
N GLY A 197 -26.14 9.59 -12.05
CA GLY A 197 -24.98 10.44 -12.34
C GLY A 197 -23.64 9.92 -11.84
N LYS A 198 -23.50 8.61 -11.55
CA LYS A 198 -22.16 8.03 -11.33
C LYS A 198 -21.33 8.22 -12.61
N PRO A 199 -20.26 9.04 -12.60
CA PRO A 199 -19.41 9.17 -13.78
C PRO A 199 -18.83 7.80 -14.14
N GLY A 200 -18.60 7.55 -15.45
CA GLY A 200 -17.83 6.37 -15.88
C GLY A 200 -16.36 6.48 -15.43
N PHE A 201 -15.94 7.70 -15.14
CA PHE A 201 -14.68 8.08 -14.54
C PHE A 201 -14.85 8.56 -13.08
N VAL A 202 -13.84 9.21 -12.50
CA VAL A 202 -13.94 9.86 -11.17
C VAL A 202 -14.65 11.21 -11.24
N HIS A 203 -15.13 11.73 -10.11
CA HIS A 203 -15.72 13.07 -10.04
C HIS A 203 -14.67 14.17 -10.33
N PRO A 204 -15.00 15.29 -11.02
CA PRO A 204 -14.00 16.30 -11.40
C PRO A 204 -13.24 16.93 -10.22
N LEU A 205 -13.92 17.12 -9.09
CA LEU A 205 -13.28 17.63 -7.87
C LEU A 205 -12.28 16.62 -7.29
N GLU A 206 -12.59 15.32 -7.35
CA GLU A 206 -11.69 14.25 -6.93
C GLU A 206 -10.48 14.16 -7.86
N ALA A 207 -10.71 14.27 -9.17
CA ALA A 207 -9.68 14.27 -10.19
C ALA A 207 -8.65 15.38 -9.96
N ALA A 208 -9.11 16.63 -9.86
CA ALA A 208 -8.23 17.78 -9.62
C ALA A 208 -7.49 17.69 -8.29
N ALA A 209 -8.10 17.09 -7.26
CA ALA A 209 -7.49 16.88 -5.96
C ALA A 209 -6.41 15.78 -6.00
N CYS A 210 -6.68 14.68 -6.72
CA CYS A 210 -5.79 13.53 -6.88
C CYS A 210 -4.49 13.87 -7.61
N THR A 211 -4.54 14.75 -8.62
CA THR A 211 -3.36 15.20 -9.38
C THR A 211 -2.85 16.57 -8.94
N CYS A 212 -3.38 17.12 -7.85
CA CYS A 212 -2.99 18.41 -7.27
C CYS A 212 -3.05 19.59 -8.25
N GLN A 213 -4.06 19.61 -9.12
CA GLN A 213 -4.29 20.70 -10.07
C GLN A 213 -4.90 21.91 -9.35
N VAL A 214 -4.09 22.62 -8.57
CA VAL A 214 -4.51 23.70 -7.65
C VAL A 214 -5.42 24.74 -8.31
N ARG A 215 -5.13 25.13 -9.56
CA ARG A 215 -5.94 26.12 -10.30
C ARG A 215 -7.34 25.60 -10.61
N ILE A 216 -7.44 24.35 -11.08
CA ILE A 216 -8.72 23.68 -11.33
C ILE A 216 -9.47 23.49 -10.03
N LEU A 217 -8.80 22.98 -9.00
CA LEU A 217 -9.42 22.69 -7.71
C LEU A 217 -10.06 23.94 -7.10
N LYS A 218 -9.34 25.07 -7.12
CA LYS A 218 -9.89 26.36 -6.66
C LYS A 218 -11.08 26.82 -7.52
N TYR A 219 -10.96 26.75 -8.84
CA TYR A 219 -12.05 27.11 -9.75
C TYR A 219 -13.32 26.28 -9.50
N LEU A 220 -13.20 24.96 -9.36
CA LEU A 220 -14.33 24.09 -9.06
C LEU A 220 -14.96 24.41 -7.69
N LEU A 221 -14.15 24.71 -6.68
CA LEU A 221 -14.65 25.13 -5.36
C LEU A 221 -15.34 26.51 -5.41
N GLU A 222 -14.86 27.45 -6.22
CA GLU A 222 -15.53 28.75 -6.47
C GLU A 222 -16.89 28.55 -7.16
N VAL A 223 -16.98 27.62 -8.12
CA VAL A 223 -18.26 27.25 -8.74
C VAL A 223 -19.22 26.68 -7.69
N ILE A 224 -18.75 25.77 -6.83
CA ILE A 224 -19.57 25.21 -5.74
C ILE A 224 -20.03 26.31 -4.77
N GLU A 225 -19.14 27.23 -4.41
CA GLU A 225 -19.45 28.38 -3.55
C GLU A 225 -20.52 29.29 -4.18
N SER A 226 -20.52 29.45 -5.51
CA SER A 226 -21.53 30.26 -6.21
C SER A 226 -22.96 29.69 -6.10
N TRP A 227 -23.09 28.40 -5.78
CA TRP A 227 -24.39 27.74 -5.58
C TRP A 227 -24.96 27.95 -4.18
N GLU A 228 -24.11 28.29 -3.20
CA GLU A 228 -24.51 28.59 -1.83
C GLU A 228 -25.22 29.95 -1.75
N LYS A 229 -26.40 30.06 -2.35
CA LYS A 229 -27.36 31.09 -1.97
C LYS A 229 -27.96 30.72 -0.60
N PRO A 230 -28.29 31.69 0.27
CA PRO A 230 -28.86 31.47 1.61
C PRO A 230 -30.16 30.63 1.67
N GLN A 231 -30.72 30.32 0.51
CA GLN A 231 -32.04 29.73 0.32
C GLN A 231 -32.00 28.19 0.27
N TYR A 232 -30.83 27.59 0.12
CA TYR A 232 -30.68 26.13 0.14
C TYR A 232 -30.53 25.63 1.58
N ALA A 233 -31.61 25.03 2.07
CA ALA A 233 -31.79 24.49 3.41
C ALA A 233 -30.66 23.54 3.87
N PRO A 234 -30.50 23.32 5.20
CA PRO A 234 -29.51 22.40 5.78
C PRO A 234 -29.47 20.98 5.17
N LEU A 235 -30.53 20.54 4.50
CA LEU A 235 -30.62 19.24 3.82
C LEU A 235 -29.64 19.07 2.64
N HIS A 236 -29.24 20.15 1.96
CA HIS A 236 -28.30 20.07 0.84
C HIS A 236 -26.82 20.12 1.24
N ARG A 237 -26.52 20.33 2.54
CA ARG A 237 -25.13 20.38 3.00
C ARG A 237 -24.46 19.01 3.02
N TYR A 238 -25.24 17.94 3.21
CA TYR A 238 -24.72 16.58 3.36
C TYR A 238 -23.98 16.07 2.12
N PRO A 239 -24.60 16.07 0.91
CA PRO A 239 -23.90 15.51 -0.24
C PRO A 239 -22.73 16.40 -0.70
N ILE A 240 -22.78 17.71 -0.45
CA ILE A 240 -21.62 18.61 -0.65
C ILE A 240 -20.45 18.22 0.25
N VAL A 241 -20.71 18.02 1.54
CA VAL A 241 -19.72 17.56 2.52
C VAL A 241 -19.12 16.22 2.07
N ASP A 242 -19.95 15.26 1.66
CA ASP A 242 -19.49 13.94 1.22
C ASP A 242 -18.58 14.04 -0.01
N ARG A 243 -18.95 14.84 -1.02
CA ARG A 243 -18.12 15.04 -2.23
C ARG A 243 -16.80 15.74 -1.97
N ILE A 244 -16.77 16.69 -1.02
CA ILE A 244 -15.51 17.33 -0.62
C ILE A 244 -14.65 16.35 0.18
N HIS A 245 -15.26 15.53 1.04
CA HIS A 245 -14.56 14.44 1.74
C HIS A 245 -14.01 13.41 0.76
N ASP A 246 -14.74 13.13 -0.32
CA ASP A 246 -14.30 12.25 -1.39
C ASP A 246 -13.05 12.80 -2.08
N ALA A 247 -13.06 14.08 -2.45
CA ALA A 247 -11.89 14.74 -3.01
C ALA A 247 -10.71 14.79 -2.04
N LEU A 248 -10.98 14.96 -0.75
CA LEU A 248 -9.98 14.94 0.31
C LEU A 248 -9.34 13.56 0.48
N GLN A 249 -10.14 12.49 0.44
CA GLN A 249 -9.61 11.12 0.48
C GLN A 249 -8.73 10.84 -0.74
N SER A 250 -9.18 11.24 -1.94
CA SER A 250 -8.41 11.10 -3.18
C SER A 250 -7.09 11.87 -3.10
N ALA A 251 -7.06 13.09 -2.54
CA ALA A 251 -5.83 13.85 -2.31
C ALA A 251 -4.89 13.20 -1.27
N ILE A 252 -5.43 12.54 -0.24
CA ILE A 252 -4.65 11.84 0.78
C ILE A 252 -3.99 10.59 0.18
N GLU A 253 -4.77 9.76 -0.51
CA GLU A 253 -4.30 8.49 -1.07
C GLU A 253 -3.26 8.70 -2.18
N SER A 254 -3.38 9.80 -2.92
CA SER A 254 -2.41 10.24 -3.96
C SER A 254 -1.28 11.12 -3.43
N ALA A 255 -1.16 11.29 -2.10
CA ALA A 255 -0.11 12.05 -1.44
C ALA A 255 0.03 13.53 -1.90
N GLN A 256 -1.08 14.26 -2.00
CA GLN A 256 -1.14 15.65 -2.48
C GLN A 256 -1.39 16.68 -1.35
N PRO A 257 -0.36 17.06 -0.56
CA PRO A 257 -0.54 17.92 0.61
C PRO A 257 -1.16 19.29 0.30
N LYS A 258 -0.83 19.89 -0.84
CA LYS A 258 -1.39 21.21 -1.22
C LYS A 258 -2.91 21.12 -1.48
N ALA A 259 -3.37 20.05 -2.11
CA ALA A 259 -4.80 19.83 -2.36
C ALA A 259 -5.56 19.62 -1.04
N ILE A 260 -4.98 18.84 -0.11
CA ILE A 260 -5.49 18.63 1.24
C ILE A 260 -5.71 19.95 1.97
N ILE A 261 -4.72 20.85 1.96
CA ILE A 261 -4.81 22.17 2.60
C ILE A 261 -5.96 23.00 2.02
N ILE A 262 -6.11 23.01 0.69
CA ILE A 262 -7.16 23.76 0.01
C ILE A 262 -8.54 23.24 0.43
N LEU A 263 -8.73 21.92 0.42
CA LEU A 263 -10.00 21.28 0.77
C LEU A 263 -10.35 21.49 2.25
N TYR A 264 -9.39 21.37 3.18
CA TYR A 264 -9.66 21.69 4.60
C TYR A 264 -9.99 23.17 4.83
N LYS A 265 -9.29 24.08 4.14
CA LYS A 265 -9.61 25.52 4.23
C LYS A 265 -11.03 25.79 3.75
N PHE A 266 -11.45 25.14 2.66
CA PHE A 266 -12.82 25.24 2.17
C PHE A 266 -13.83 24.70 3.19
N LEU A 267 -13.64 23.46 3.69
CA LEU A 267 -14.50 22.86 4.71
C LEU A 267 -14.64 23.77 5.95
N ARG A 268 -13.52 24.33 6.42
CA ARG A 268 -13.50 25.22 7.60
C ARG A 268 -14.18 26.56 7.34
N LYS A 269 -13.95 27.18 6.17
CA LYS A 269 -14.55 28.46 5.77
C LYS A 269 -16.08 28.37 5.79
N HIS A 270 -16.62 27.28 5.24
CA HIS A 270 -18.07 27.07 5.10
C HIS A 270 -18.70 26.31 6.29
N ARG A 271 -17.92 26.00 7.33
CA ARG A 271 -18.35 25.18 8.49
C ARG A 271 -19.00 23.86 8.05
N LEU A 272 -18.47 23.29 6.98
CA LEU A 272 -18.85 21.99 6.43
C LEU A 272 -18.08 20.94 7.21
N TYR A 273 -18.72 20.42 8.24
CA TYR A 273 -18.17 19.37 9.08
C TYR A 273 -18.96 18.07 8.84
N CYS A 274 -18.28 16.93 8.93
CA CYS A 274 -18.91 15.63 8.79
C CYS A 274 -20.10 15.52 9.75
N SER A 275 -21.27 15.31 9.18
CA SER A 275 -22.57 15.49 9.81
C SER A 275 -23.03 14.30 10.66
N SER A 276 -22.33 13.16 10.57
CA SER A 276 -22.48 12.06 11.51
C SER A 276 -21.82 12.46 12.85
N ASP A 277 -22.63 12.88 13.83
CA ASP A 277 -22.23 13.09 15.23
C ASP A 277 -20.91 13.84 15.47
N HIS A 278 -20.99 15.18 15.46
CA HIS A 278 -19.89 16.10 15.77
C HIS A 278 -19.14 15.86 17.10
N GLN A 279 -19.66 15.03 18.00
CA GLN A 279 -18.95 14.65 19.23
C GLN A 279 -18.27 13.27 19.18
N ARG A 280 -18.63 12.40 18.22
CA ARG A 280 -18.06 11.04 18.12
C ARG A 280 -17.15 10.86 16.90
N CYS A 281 -17.36 11.62 15.82
CA CYS A 281 -16.70 11.35 14.53
C CYS A 281 -15.41 12.17 14.27
N THR A 282 -15.13 13.19 15.08
CA THR A 282 -13.90 14.01 14.93
C THR A 282 -12.63 13.20 15.15
N GLY A 283 -12.66 12.26 16.10
CA GLY A 283 -11.58 11.29 16.26
C GLY A 283 -11.52 10.26 15.13
N GLY A 284 -12.67 9.69 14.73
CA GLY A 284 -12.72 8.59 13.76
C GLY A 284 -12.28 8.97 12.34
N CYS A 285 -12.77 10.09 11.80
CA CYS A 285 -12.46 10.53 10.44
C CYS A 285 -10.99 10.97 10.31
N ALA A 286 -10.49 11.71 11.29
CA ALA A 286 -9.11 12.15 11.33
C ALA A 286 -8.14 10.97 11.41
N CYS A 287 -8.45 9.97 12.26
CA CYS A 287 -7.68 8.73 12.35
C CYS A 287 -7.64 8.00 11.01
N ARG A 288 -8.81 7.85 10.38
CA ARG A 288 -8.92 7.16 9.09
C ARG A 288 -8.10 7.88 8.02
N ASN A 289 -8.09 9.21 8.03
CA ASN A 289 -7.32 10.01 7.11
C ASN A 289 -5.81 9.95 7.38
N THR A 290 -5.36 9.91 8.64
CA THR A 290 -3.92 9.73 8.95
C THR A 290 -3.45 8.31 8.61
N ILE A 291 -4.29 7.30 8.84
CA ILE A 291 -4.05 5.91 8.41
C ILE A 291 -3.90 5.82 6.89
N LYS A 292 -4.83 6.40 6.13
CA LYS A 292 -4.74 6.46 4.66
C LYS A 292 -3.49 7.22 4.19
N ALA A 293 -3.16 8.33 4.85
CA ALA A 293 -1.94 9.08 4.57
C ALA A 293 -0.68 8.23 4.83
N ALA A 294 -0.65 7.44 5.91
CA ALA A 294 0.45 6.55 6.20
C ALA A 294 0.60 5.43 5.16
N ALA A 295 -0.51 4.93 4.61
CA ALA A 295 -0.47 3.94 3.53
C ALA A 295 0.24 4.46 2.27
N SER A 296 0.22 5.78 2.02
CA SER A 296 0.96 6.40 0.92
C SER A 296 2.47 6.49 1.14
N GLY A 297 2.95 6.35 2.38
CA GLY A 297 4.36 6.54 2.75
C GLY A 297 4.83 8.00 2.73
N CYS A 298 3.99 8.94 2.27
CA CYS A 298 4.36 10.35 2.17
C CYS A 298 4.25 11.06 3.51
N VAL A 299 5.41 11.38 4.09
CA VAL A 299 5.49 12.07 5.38
C VAL A 299 4.79 13.44 5.35
N ASP A 300 4.95 14.21 4.27
CA ASP A 300 4.33 15.53 4.15
C ASP A 300 2.80 15.44 4.15
N THR A 301 2.23 14.41 3.55
CA THR A 301 0.80 14.13 3.57
C THR A 301 0.33 13.83 4.99
N VAL A 302 1.02 12.94 5.72
CA VAL A 302 0.70 12.64 7.14
C VAL A 302 0.76 13.92 7.98
N ARG A 303 1.85 14.70 7.87
CA ARG A 303 2.01 15.97 8.58
C ARG A 303 0.90 16.96 8.24
N THR A 304 0.54 17.06 6.97
CA THR A 304 -0.51 17.97 6.49
C THR A 304 -1.88 17.59 7.06
N VAL A 305 -2.23 16.30 7.06
CA VAL A 305 -3.50 15.83 7.65
C VAL A 305 -3.53 16.12 9.14
N VAL A 306 -2.45 15.77 9.87
CA VAL A 306 -2.34 16.04 11.32
C VAL A 306 -2.46 17.54 11.61
N HIS A 307 -1.78 18.39 10.85
CA HIS A 307 -1.81 19.84 11.03
C HIS A 307 -3.19 20.43 10.77
N CYS A 308 -3.85 20.03 9.67
CA CYS A 308 -5.17 20.54 9.32
C CYS A 308 -6.23 20.18 10.38
N TRP A 309 -6.13 18.99 10.99
CA TRP A 309 -7.05 18.53 12.04
C TRP A 309 -6.71 19.04 13.43
N GLY A 310 -5.43 19.06 13.82
CA GLY A 310 -4.97 19.43 15.16
C GLY A 310 -5.23 20.90 15.53
N SER A 311 -5.58 21.74 14.54
CA SER A 311 -6.02 23.11 14.79
C SER A 311 -7.45 23.24 15.34
N GLY A 312 -8.18 22.12 15.51
CA GLY A 312 -9.53 22.06 16.09
C GLY A 312 -9.56 21.60 17.55
N ARG A 313 -10.59 22.03 18.31
CA ARG A 313 -10.83 21.79 19.75
C ARG A 313 -11.05 20.31 20.17
N ILE A 314 -10.33 19.36 19.61
CA ILE A 314 -10.42 17.95 20.00
C ILE A 314 -9.52 17.75 21.22
N ASP A 315 -9.93 16.90 22.17
CA ASP A 315 -9.06 16.36 23.23
C ASP A 315 -7.84 15.70 22.55
N HIS A 316 -6.80 16.52 22.41
CA HIS A 316 -5.70 16.29 21.48
C HIS A 316 -4.97 15.00 21.86
N GLN A 317 -4.93 14.67 23.16
CA GLN A 317 -4.10 13.61 23.70
C GLN A 317 -4.62 12.22 23.35
N ARG A 318 -5.88 11.89 23.69
CA ARG A 318 -6.47 10.57 23.40
C ARG A 318 -6.59 10.29 21.90
N PHE A 319 -6.92 11.32 21.11
CA PHE A 319 -6.97 11.22 19.65
C PHE A 319 -5.57 10.93 19.08
N VAL A 320 -4.57 11.65 19.56
CA VAL A 320 -3.19 11.49 19.12
C VAL A 320 -2.67 10.09 19.40
N ASP A 321 -2.92 9.52 20.57
CA ASP A 321 -2.34 8.22 20.92
C ASP A 321 -2.94 7.07 20.10
N LYS A 322 -4.27 7.04 19.94
CA LYS A 322 -4.92 6.01 19.10
C LYS A 322 -4.51 6.14 17.63
N CYS A 323 -4.46 7.35 17.09
CA CYS A 323 -4.14 7.53 15.68
C CYS A 323 -2.67 7.41 15.38
N LYS A 324 -1.78 7.77 16.32
CA LYS A 324 -0.35 7.44 16.25
C LYS A 324 -0.15 5.94 16.08
N TYR A 325 -0.81 5.12 16.90
CA TYR A 325 -0.73 3.66 16.80
C TYR A 325 -1.11 3.15 15.41
N TYR A 326 -2.32 3.46 14.93
CA TYR A 326 -2.75 2.94 13.62
C TYR A 326 -1.98 3.54 12.44
N THR A 327 -1.54 4.80 12.55
CA THR A 327 -0.69 5.44 11.53
C THR A 327 0.66 4.75 11.46
N PHE A 328 1.27 4.45 12.61
CA PHE A 328 2.51 3.67 12.69
C PHE A 328 2.31 2.25 12.16
N ASP A 329 1.31 1.53 12.67
CA ASP A 329 0.99 0.16 12.24
C ASP A 329 0.74 0.12 10.73
N THR A 330 0.08 1.13 10.17
CA THR A 330 -0.08 1.22 8.71
C THR A 330 1.25 1.51 8.01
N ALA A 331 2.05 2.47 8.47
CA ALA A 331 3.37 2.73 7.90
C ALA A 331 4.25 1.47 7.93
N PHE A 332 4.18 0.71 9.03
CA PHE A 332 4.82 -0.57 9.25
C PHE A 332 4.35 -1.63 8.25
N LYS A 333 3.02 -1.83 8.15
CA LYS A 333 2.39 -2.78 7.22
C LYS A 333 2.83 -2.59 5.77
N TYR A 334 3.01 -1.34 5.35
CA TYR A 334 3.42 -0.99 4.00
C TYR A 334 4.94 -0.84 3.82
N GLY A 335 5.76 -1.06 4.86
CA GLY A 335 7.21 -1.01 4.76
C GLY A 335 7.79 0.39 4.54
N HIS A 336 7.08 1.44 4.99
CA HIS A 336 7.47 2.84 4.77
C HIS A 336 8.53 3.30 5.76
N GLU A 337 9.75 2.78 5.61
CA GLU A 337 10.89 3.01 6.51
C GLU A 337 11.09 4.50 6.87
N GLY A 338 11.12 5.38 5.86
CA GLY A 338 11.32 6.82 6.08
C GLY A 338 10.22 7.48 6.91
N LEU A 339 8.97 7.03 6.75
CA LEU A 339 7.85 7.49 7.58
C LEU A 339 7.95 6.92 9.01
N ILE A 340 8.31 5.65 9.15
CA ILE A 340 8.49 4.99 10.45
C ILE A 340 9.57 5.70 11.26
N ARG A 341 10.75 5.95 10.69
CA ARG A 341 11.83 6.70 11.35
C ARG A 341 11.31 8.04 11.84
N GLN A 342 10.61 8.80 11.00
CA GLN A 342 10.08 10.10 11.41
C GLN A 342 8.98 10.04 12.48
N LEU A 343 8.15 9.00 12.46
CA LEU A 343 7.14 8.75 13.49
C LEU A 343 7.81 8.39 14.83
N PHE A 344 8.93 7.65 14.80
CA PHE A 344 9.77 7.34 15.95
C PHE A 344 10.33 8.59 16.63
N TRP A 345 10.97 9.48 15.87
CA TRP A 345 11.57 10.72 16.37
C TRP A 345 10.56 11.67 17.06
N LYS A 346 9.26 11.44 16.90
CA LYS A 346 8.20 12.25 17.52
C LYS A 346 7.62 11.64 18.82
N ASN A 347 8.35 10.77 19.51
CA ASN A 347 7.95 10.16 20.78
C ASN A 347 6.59 9.45 20.69
N ILE A 348 6.39 8.61 19.67
CA ILE A 348 5.34 7.58 19.78
C ILE A 348 5.90 6.55 20.77
N GLN A 349 5.35 6.49 21.99
CA GLN A 349 5.71 5.43 22.92
C GLN A 349 5.29 4.09 22.30
N VAL A 350 6.29 3.31 21.89
CA VAL A 350 6.15 2.04 21.17
C VAL A 350 5.79 0.89 22.10
N SER A 351 5.68 1.15 23.40
CA SER A 351 5.21 0.18 24.39
C SER A 351 3.87 -0.46 24.04
N ASN A 352 3.00 0.22 23.26
CA ASN A 352 1.73 -0.34 22.77
C ASN A 352 1.80 -0.98 21.36
N LEU A 353 2.93 -0.87 20.65
CA LEU A 353 3.09 -1.38 19.29
C LEU A 353 3.39 -2.89 19.23
N ALA A 354 3.78 -3.48 20.36
CA ALA A 354 4.25 -4.86 20.44
C ALA A 354 3.15 -5.93 20.28
N SER A 355 1.85 -5.63 20.42
CA SER A 355 0.91 -6.66 20.90
C SER A 355 0.04 -7.44 19.91
N ALA A 356 0.13 -7.26 18.58
CA ALA A 356 -0.79 -8.03 17.71
C ALA A 356 -0.31 -8.39 16.30
N ASP A 357 0.55 -7.60 15.65
CA ASP A 357 0.73 -7.74 14.19
C ASP A 357 2.20 -7.82 13.73
N PHE A 358 3.17 -7.68 14.64
CA PHE A 358 4.61 -7.73 14.32
C PHE A 358 5.02 -9.05 13.64
N HIS A 359 4.39 -10.15 14.04
CA HIS A 359 4.61 -11.48 13.48
C HIS A 359 4.13 -11.61 12.01
N LYS A 360 3.41 -10.64 11.43
CA LYS A 360 2.85 -10.81 10.07
C LYS A 360 3.69 -10.20 8.94
N TYR A 361 4.74 -9.46 9.29
CA TYR A 361 5.47 -8.62 8.33
C TYR A 361 6.99 -8.82 8.42
N HIS A 362 7.65 -9.03 7.28
CA HIS A 362 9.03 -9.53 7.19
C HIS A 362 10.12 -8.44 7.17
N TYR A 363 9.88 -7.28 7.79
CA TYR A 363 10.72 -6.11 7.54
C TYR A 363 11.94 -5.99 8.49
N ARG A 364 13.07 -6.55 8.06
CA ARG A 364 14.40 -6.41 8.73
C ARG A 364 14.77 -4.95 9.03
N ALA A 365 14.61 -4.06 8.05
CA ALA A 365 14.92 -2.63 8.20
C ALA A 365 14.13 -1.94 9.33
N ILE A 366 12.95 -2.45 9.68
CA ILE A 366 12.18 -1.90 10.80
C ILE A 366 12.67 -2.45 12.13
N ALA A 367 13.09 -3.72 12.18
CA ALA A 367 13.73 -4.28 13.36
C ALA A 367 15.06 -3.55 13.66
N ASP A 368 15.84 -3.18 12.64
CA ASP A 368 17.00 -2.30 12.79
C ASP A 368 16.61 -0.96 13.45
N ILE A 369 15.55 -0.29 12.96
CA ILE A 369 15.06 0.96 13.57
C ILE A 369 14.67 0.77 15.04
N LEU A 370 13.99 -0.32 15.39
CA LEU A 370 13.59 -0.58 16.77
C LEU A 370 14.80 -0.74 17.69
N ILE A 371 15.80 -1.52 17.24
CA ILE A 371 17.01 -1.81 18.00
C ILE A 371 17.89 -0.56 18.12
N GLU A 372 18.05 0.20 17.03
CA GLU A 372 18.79 1.48 17.01
C GLU A 372 18.23 2.51 17.99
N ASN A 373 16.93 2.44 18.30
CA ASN A 373 16.27 3.35 19.23
C ASN A 373 16.17 2.80 20.66
N GLU A 374 16.96 1.77 20.99
CA GLU A 374 17.06 1.16 22.34
C GLU A 374 15.69 0.84 22.95
N LEU A 375 14.71 0.49 22.11
CA LEU A 375 13.42 0.08 22.64
C LEU A 375 13.61 -1.26 23.33
N GLU A 376 13.58 -1.25 24.66
CA GLU A 376 13.41 -2.45 25.46
C GLU A 376 12.14 -3.15 24.98
N VAL A 377 12.32 -4.27 24.29
CA VAL A 377 11.21 -5.13 23.89
C VAL A 377 10.86 -6.14 24.97
N GLU A 378 11.09 -5.73 26.22
CA GLU A 378 10.79 -6.48 27.43
C GLU A 378 9.34 -6.22 27.85
N GLY A 379 8.41 -6.74 27.05
CA GLY A 379 7.06 -7.03 27.50
C GLY A 379 6.91 -8.54 27.71
N THR A 380 6.47 -8.97 28.88
CA THR A 380 6.24 -10.40 29.25
C THR A 380 5.36 -11.15 28.24
N TYR A 381 4.54 -10.45 27.46
CA TYR A 381 3.62 -11.05 26.49
C TYR A 381 4.07 -10.97 25.03
N TRP A 382 5.03 -10.11 24.66
CA TRP A 382 5.34 -9.82 23.25
C TRP A 382 6.82 -9.47 23.01
N ASN A 383 7.64 -10.51 22.88
CA ASN A 383 9.03 -10.45 22.46
C ASN A 383 9.11 -10.57 20.91
N PRO A 384 9.89 -9.73 20.17
CA PRO A 384 10.01 -9.82 18.71
C PRO A 384 10.50 -11.18 18.23
N LEU A 385 11.34 -11.84 19.02
CA LEU A 385 11.83 -13.18 18.74
C LEU A 385 10.70 -14.20 18.83
N LEU A 386 9.79 -14.04 19.80
CA LEU A 386 8.55 -14.82 19.90
C LEU A 386 7.63 -14.58 18.69
N CYS A 387 7.45 -13.32 18.27
CA CYS A 387 6.70 -12.98 17.06
C CYS A 387 7.29 -13.65 15.82
N ALA A 388 8.60 -13.52 15.65
CA ALA A 388 9.33 -14.12 14.54
C ALA A 388 9.18 -15.66 14.55
N SER A 389 9.21 -16.27 15.75
CA SER A 389 8.95 -17.70 15.95
C SER A 389 7.54 -18.10 15.48
N ILE A 390 6.50 -17.44 16.00
CA ILE A 390 5.09 -17.69 15.65
C ILE A 390 4.83 -17.49 14.16
N SER A 391 5.52 -16.53 13.55
CA SER A 391 5.39 -16.24 12.12
C SER A 391 6.07 -17.23 11.19
N GLY A 392 7.08 -17.98 11.67
CA GLY A 392 7.97 -18.75 10.81
C GLY A 392 9.06 -17.92 10.14
N ASN A 393 9.37 -16.72 10.64
CA ASN A 393 10.35 -15.82 10.05
C ASN A 393 11.76 -16.06 10.63
N ILE A 394 12.40 -17.13 10.15
CA ILE A 394 13.72 -17.57 10.61
C ILE A 394 14.79 -16.49 10.41
N ALA A 395 14.75 -15.76 9.28
CA ALA A 395 15.70 -14.68 9.02
C ALA A 395 15.62 -13.57 10.08
N MET A 396 14.40 -13.20 10.51
CA MET A 396 14.19 -12.26 11.60
C MET A 396 14.63 -12.84 12.95
N MET A 397 14.35 -14.11 13.22
CA MET A 397 14.82 -14.76 14.45
C MET A 397 16.34 -14.74 14.57
N HIS A 398 17.04 -15.14 13.50
CA HIS A 398 18.50 -15.10 13.42
C HIS A 398 19.02 -13.68 13.67
N PHE A 399 18.47 -12.69 12.97
CA PHE A 399 18.84 -11.28 13.14
C PHE A 399 18.67 -10.80 14.59
N LEU A 400 17.56 -11.14 15.25
CA LEU A 400 17.28 -10.75 16.64
C LEU A 400 18.23 -11.43 17.64
N VAL A 401 18.53 -12.72 17.43
CA VAL A 401 19.47 -13.48 18.28
C VAL A 401 20.89 -12.92 18.17
N GLN A 402 21.35 -12.59 16.96
CA GLN A 402 22.66 -11.95 16.76
C GLN A 402 22.79 -10.60 17.47
N ARG A 403 21.66 -9.93 17.73
CA ARG A 403 21.59 -8.67 18.49
C ARG A 403 21.34 -8.88 19.98
N GLY A 404 21.46 -10.11 20.49
CA GLY A 404 21.35 -10.45 21.91
C GLY A 404 19.92 -10.73 22.41
N SER A 405 18.93 -10.83 21.51
CA SER A 405 17.58 -11.21 21.91
C SER A 405 17.54 -12.67 22.36
N HIS A 406 16.81 -12.93 23.44
CA HIS A 406 16.63 -14.28 24.00
C HIS A 406 15.14 -14.55 24.24
N LEU A 407 14.75 -15.82 24.24
CA LEU A 407 13.37 -16.23 24.56
C LEU A 407 13.25 -16.55 26.05
N SER A 408 12.23 -16.00 26.70
CA SER A 408 11.89 -16.37 28.07
C SER A 408 11.16 -17.72 28.11
N GLY A 409 11.13 -18.36 29.28
CA GLY A 409 10.35 -19.59 29.47
C GLY A 409 8.85 -19.39 29.21
N GLU A 410 8.30 -18.21 29.50
CA GLU A 410 6.90 -17.86 29.21
C GLU A 410 6.62 -17.75 27.71
N ALA A 411 7.58 -17.22 26.93
CA ALA A 411 7.48 -17.15 25.49
C ALA A 411 7.41 -18.55 24.84
N LEU A 412 8.14 -19.53 25.40
CA LEU A 412 8.08 -20.92 24.93
C LEU A 412 6.71 -21.56 25.22
N ILE A 413 6.14 -21.33 26.40
CA ILE A 413 4.79 -21.82 26.74
C ILE A 413 3.75 -21.26 25.75
N ARG A 414 3.92 -20.01 25.31
CA ARG A 414 3.05 -19.43 24.28
C ARG A 414 3.20 -20.14 22.94
N ILE A 415 4.42 -20.45 22.53
CA ILE A 415 4.68 -21.25 21.31
C ILE A 415 4.00 -22.62 21.41
N GLU A 416 4.06 -23.26 22.58
CA GLU A 416 3.35 -24.53 22.85
C GLU A 416 1.84 -24.40 22.67
N TRP A 417 1.23 -23.31 23.14
CA TRP A 417 -0.20 -23.06 22.97
C TRP A 417 -0.59 -22.80 21.51
N GLU A 418 0.21 -22.03 20.76
CA GLU A 418 -0.03 -21.80 19.33
C GLU A 418 0.12 -23.10 18.51
N LEU A 419 1.05 -23.97 18.90
CA LEU A 419 1.19 -25.34 18.37
C LEU A 419 -0.05 -26.20 18.65
N GLU A 420 -0.70 -26.00 19.81
CA GLU A 420 -1.94 -26.69 20.17
C GLU A 420 -3.16 -26.16 19.39
N ASP A 421 -3.29 -24.84 19.18
CA ASP A 421 -4.37 -24.25 18.38
C ASP A 421 -4.24 -24.55 16.88
N ALA A 422 -3.00 -24.71 16.38
CA ALA A 422 -2.72 -25.12 15.01
C ALA A 422 -3.28 -26.52 14.64
N LYS A 423 -3.78 -27.28 15.62
CA LYS A 423 -4.47 -28.58 15.45
C LYS A 423 -5.79 -28.47 14.67
N VAL A 424 -6.39 -27.28 14.53
CA VAL A 424 -7.77 -27.11 14.00
C VAL A 424 -7.84 -26.77 12.49
N GLY A 425 -6.71 -26.64 11.80
CA GLY A 425 -6.65 -26.68 10.33
C GLY A 425 -6.37 -25.35 9.63
N LEU A 426 -5.95 -25.48 8.36
CA LEU A 426 -5.72 -24.41 7.37
C LEU A 426 -4.61 -23.39 7.67
N TYR A 427 -3.34 -23.83 7.69
CA TYR A 427 -2.23 -22.90 7.47
C TYR A 427 -1.18 -23.46 6.51
N ARG A 428 -0.93 -22.70 5.43
CA ARG A 428 0.20 -22.82 4.50
C ARG A 428 1.44 -22.23 5.21
N GLY A 429 2.63 -22.84 5.06
CA GLY A 429 3.85 -22.45 5.78
C GLY A 429 4.18 -23.29 7.03
N LYS A 430 3.60 -24.51 7.15
CA LYS A 430 3.80 -25.40 8.30
C LYS A 430 5.28 -25.73 8.55
N LYS A 431 6.08 -25.91 7.50
CA LYS A 431 7.50 -26.29 7.65
C LYS A 431 8.32 -25.14 8.22
N GLU A 432 8.14 -23.93 7.70
CA GLU A 432 8.87 -22.74 8.14
C GLU A 432 8.49 -22.32 9.57
N ARG A 433 7.20 -22.39 9.93
CA ARG A 433 6.77 -22.16 11.32
C ARG A 433 7.27 -23.22 12.28
N MET A 434 7.20 -24.48 11.88
CA MET A 434 7.66 -25.58 12.73
C MET A 434 9.16 -25.57 12.91
N LEU A 435 9.91 -25.17 11.87
CA LEU A 435 11.33 -24.91 11.99
C LEU A 435 11.63 -23.72 12.89
N ALA A 436 10.87 -22.63 12.79
CA ALA A 436 11.01 -21.49 13.67
C ALA A 436 10.68 -21.86 15.14
N TYR A 437 9.69 -22.71 15.38
CA TYR A 437 9.41 -23.25 16.71
C TYR A 437 10.53 -24.14 17.21
N TYR A 438 11.00 -25.09 16.40
CA TYR A 438 12.13 -25.94 16.75
C TYR A 438 13.35 -25.09 17.13
N PHE A 439 13.66 -24.10 16.29
CA PHE A 439 14.73 -23.15 16.50
C PHE A 439 14.55 -22.33 17.79
N ALA A 440 13.32 -21.92 18.12
CA ALA A 440 12.99 -21.25 19.37
C ALA A 440 13.27 -22.11 20.62
N PHE A 441 12.94 -23.41 20.59
CA PHE A 441 13.23 -24.35 21.69
C PHE A 441 14.73 -24.60 21.86
N GLU A 442 15.45 -24.79 20.75
CA GLU A 442 16.91 -24.94 20.76
C GLU A 442 17.61 -23.70 21.33
N LEU A 443 17.21 -22.50 20.92
CA LEU A 443 17.74 -21.25 21.46
C LEU A 443 17.55 -21.11 22.97
N ALA A 444 16.47 -21.69 23.51
CA ALA A 444 16.19 -21.68 24.93
C ALA A 444 16.87 -22.83 25.70
N GLY A 445 17.64 -23.68 25.01
CA GLY A 445 18.26 -24.88 25.60
C GLY A 445 17.22 -25.88 26.09
N ARG A 446 16.03 -25.93 25.48
CA ARG A 446 14.94 -26.85 25.85
C ARG A 446 14.70 -27.86 24.76
N THR A 447 14.32 -29.07 25.16
CA THR A 447 13.88 -30.09 24.22
C THR A 447 12.52 -29.69 23.64
N PHE A 448 12.38 -29.86 22.32
CA PHE A 448 11.07 -29.71 21.67
C PHE A 448 10.08 -30.72 22.29
N PRO A 449 8.86 -30.30 22.66
CA PRO A 449 7.97 -31.12 23.47
C PRO A 449 7.42 -32.34 22.70
N GLN A 450 8.05 -33.50 22.90
CA GLN A 450 7.65 -34.80 22.29
C GLN A 450 6.36 -35.38 22.87
N SER A 451 5.95 -34.96 24.06
CA SER A 451 4.89 -35.61 24.85
C SER A 451 3.45 -35.20 24.51
N ARG A 452 3.26 -34.22 23.61
CA ARG A 452 1.94 -33.63 23.29
C ARG A 452 1.57 -33.62 21.80
N GLU A 453 2.32 -34.36 21.00
CA GLU A 453 2.28 -34.30 19.55
C GLU A 453 1.06 -35.04 18.97
N THR A 454 0.35 -34.39 18.05
CA THR A 454 -0.59 -35.08 17.15
C THR A 454 0.19 -35.92 16.13
N PRO A 455 -0.42 -36.95 15.51
CA PRO A 455 0.24 -37.75 14.47
C PRO A 455 0.86 -36.90 13.35
N LEU A 456 0.20 -35.78 12.99
CA LEU A 456 0.70 -34.83 11.99
C LEU A 456 1.94 -34.06 12.48
N LEU A 457 1.98 -33.66 13.76
CA LEU A 457 3.14 -32.98 14.34
C LEU A 457 4.33 -33.94 14.43
N LYS A 458 4.09 -35.20 14.81
CA LYS A 458 5.09 -36.28 14.81
C LYS A 458 5.73 -36.49 13.44
N GLU A 459 4.89 -36.56 12.41
CA GLU A 459 5.37 -36.74 11.04
C GLU A 459 6.21 -35.54 10.59
N LEU A 460 5.78 -34.32 10.92
CA LEU A 460 6.52 -33.12 10.53
C LEU A 460 7.82 -32.91 11.32
N VAL A 461 7.82 -33.19 12.64
CA VAL A 461 9.04 -33.17 13.47
C VAL A 461 10.00 -34.22 12.96
N ARG A 462 9.53 -35.45 12.68
CA ARG A 462 10.35 -36.50 12.08
C ARG A 462 10.91 -36.08 10.72
N ASP A 463 10.12 -35.43 9.87
CA ASP A 463 10.57 -34.92 8.58
C ASP A 463 11.62 -33.80 8.72
N ILE A 464 11.48 -32.94 9.73
CA ILE A 464 12.46 -31.88 10.04
C ILE A 464 13.75 -32.49 10.60
N GLU A 465 13.65 -33.43 11.52
CA GLU A 465 14.77 -34.15 12.12
C GLU A 465 15.46 -35.10 11.13
N ALA A 466 14.76 -35.58 10.09
CA ALA A 466 15.33 -36.45 9.07
C ALA A 466 15.98 -35.68 7.91
N ASP A 467 15.62 -34.41 7.68
CA ASP A 467 16.20 -33.59 6.62
C ASP A 467 17.41 -32.81 7.16
N ASP A 468 18.61 -33.33 6.86
CA ASP A 468 19.89 -32.76 7.28
C ASP A 468 20.08 -31.29 6.87
N ARG A 469 19.33 -30.80 5.86
CA ARG A 469 19.36 -29.37 5.49
C ARG A 469 18.81 -28.48 6.60
N TRP A 470 17.82 -28.95 7.37
CA TRP A 470 17.26 -28.18 8.48
C TRP A 470 18.19 -28.19 9.69
N LYS A 471 18.80 -29.33 10.00
CA LYS A 471 19.86 -29.38 11.02
C LYS A 471 21.02 -28.47 10.67
N ALA A 472 21.43 -28.44 9.40
CA ALA A 472 22.46 -27.53 8.92
C ALA A 472 22.03 -26.06 9.10
N MET A 473 20.81 -25.68 8.71
CA MET A 473 20.30 -24.31 8.92
C MET A 473 20.21 -23.92 10.40
N VAL A 474 19.76 -24.82 11.28
CA VAL A 474 19.68 -24.56 12.72
C VAL A 474 21.08 -24.46 13.33
N ALA A 475 21.97 -25.39 13.01
CA ALA A 475 23.36 -25.37 13.47
C ALA A 475 24.09 -24.11 12.98
N GLU A 476 23.86 -23.71 11.73
CA GLU A 476 24.39 -22.48 11.14
C GLU A 476 23.94 -21.25 11.94
N VAL A 477 22.66 -21.15 12.28
CA VAL A 477 22.14 -20.03 13.08
C VAL A 477 22.68 -20.03 14.52
N LEU A 478 22.82 -21.21 15.15
CA LEU A 478 23.27 -21.34 16.54
C LEU A 478 24.79 -21.20 16.70
N THR A 479 25.56 -21.24 15.61
CA THR A 479 27.01 -21.08 15.66
C THR A 479 27.34 -19.58 15.71
N PRO A 480 28.01 -19.07 16.76
CA PRO A 480 28.47 -17.68 16.78
C PRO A 480 29.64 -17.52 15.82
N LYS A 481 29.33 -17.29 14.54
CA LYS A 481 30.29 -16.91 13.51
C LYS A 481 29.71 -15.80 12.65
N GLU A 482 30.56 -14.84 12.34
CA GLU A 482 30.31 -13.81 11.34
C GLU A 482 29.83 -14.46 10.04
N ILE A 483 28.63 -14.07 9.64
CA ILE A 483 28.07 -14.11 8.29
C ILE A 483 27.65 -15.51 7.81
N TRP A 484 26.35 -15.67 7.57
CA TRP A 484 25.87 -16.19 6.28
C TRP A 484 24.47 -15.71 5.92
N VAL A 485 24.27 -15.70 4.61
CA VAL A 485 23.26 -14.98 3.84
C VAL A 485 22.68 -15.99 2.83
N VAL A 486 21.41 -15.84 2.42
CA VAL A 486 20.60 -16.80 1.62
C VAL A 486 21.37 -17.31 0.38
N PRO A 487 21.14 -18.53 -0.16
CA PRO A 487 21.98 -19.11 -1.23
C PRO A 487 22.20 -18.26 -2.51
N GLY A 488 21.26 -17.37 -2.87
CA GLY A 488 21.49 -16.39 -3.95
C GLY A 488 22.41 -15.24 -3.55
N GLU A 489 22.38 -14.85 -2.28
CA GLU A 489 23.23 -13.83 -1.66
C GLU A 489 24.62 -14.38 -1.29
N LYS A 490 24.77 -15.69 -1.06
CA LYS A 490 26.09 -16.35 -0.93
C LYS A 490 26.86 -16.36 -2.25
N LEU A 491 26.19 -16.61 -3.37
CA LEU A 491 26.80 -16.50 -4.70
C LEU A 491 27.23 -15.06 -5.00
N PHE A 492 26.42 -14.08 -4.58
CA PHE A 492 26.73 -12.66 -4.71
C PHE A 492 27.83 -12.18 -3.73
N GLY A 493 27.81 -12.64 -2.48
CA GLY A 493 28.81 -12.30 -1.45
C GLY A 493 30.16 -12.97 -1.67
N GLN A 494 30.19 -14.23 -2.12
CA GLN A 494 31.41 -14.90 -2.54
C GLN A 494 32.01 -14.21 -3.77
N HIS A 495 31.17 -13.80 -4.72
CA HIS A 495 31.60 -12.98 -5.85
C HIS A 495 32.21 -11.65 -5.37
N LEU A 496 31.62 -10.95 -4.39
CA LEU A 496 32.20 -9.70 -3.83
C LEU A 496 33.53 -9.91 -3.07
N LEU A 497 33.70 -11.01 -2.35
CA LEU A 497 34.96 -11.35 -1.66
C LEU A 497 36.07 -11.76 -2.64
N ASP A 498 35.73 -12.50 -3.70
CA ASP A 498 36.66 -12.87 -4.79
C ASP A 498 37.11 -11.64 -5.62
N GLN A 499 36.44 -10.51 -5.41
CA GLN A 499 36.70 -9.19 -6.01
C GLN A 499 37.45 -8.23 -5.08
N GLY A 500 37.71 -8.63 -3.84
CA GLY A 500 38.49 -7.85 -2.88
C GLY A 500 37.71 -6.77 -2.10
N PHE A 501 36.40 -6.94 -1.92
CA PHE A 501 35.64 -6.17 -0.93
C PHE A 501 35.80 -6.70 0.49
#